data_AF-A0A921MKW2-F1
#
_entry.id   AF-A0A921MKW2-F1
#
_cell.length_a   1.000
_cell.length_b   1.000
_cell.length_c   1.000
_cell.angle_alpha   90.00
_cell.angle_beta   90.00
_cell.angle_gamma   90.00
#
_symmetry.space_group_name_H-M   'P 1'
#
loop_
_entity.id
_entity.type
_entity.pdbx_description
1 polymer ?
#
loop_
_entity_poly.entity_id
_entity_poly.type
_entity_poly.pdbx_seq_one_letter_code
_entity_poly.pdbx_strand_id
1 'polypeptide(L)'
;MKKQGPRTRSTTRIISWLLTLALAAGLCAPLGDLVPKAQAAGSLKPTAPVLDGFLAPVSQVAQVPAGYVGVYTAAGLMAISDAPSSNYILMADIDLSGDAWEPLCSVSPFTGIFDGNGHVITGLTGSGGLFASLRGGTIRNVGIKNAAIYPDTTVSNPSPIGGIVGEITTAVTSSLISNCYFSGDIHDAAPSGSFSFSSCAMGGIVGRASGDDALVENCWMAGDIISTHPGSPFSGPDLGGIVGIADRITITGCIHMGDIQAVGQSALIGGICGHSSGEITDCQNWGTITYRGLEGKVAGIINNSSSPGPTATRCMNAADISVTDTTEGSDSSRASEVGGLFSYGGTLYDCFNCGDISADGCCMVGGLSGRGPVWPGIAITQDGSPPSIWEETPMGTPIPPRWAAGPGTWRTALDWYVRTTPCPCSPRAMRMTIWSTSAV
;
A
#
# COMPACT_ATOMS: atom_id res chain seq x y z
N MET A 1 7.99 -60.13 19.41
CA MET A 1 7.11 -60.01 18.23
C MET A 1 6.16 -58.83 18.42
N LYS A 2 6.13 -57.92 17.44
CA LYS A 2 5.26 -56.74 17.39
C LYS A 2 3.77 -57.11 17.35
N LYS A 3 2.90 -56.25 17.89
CA LYS A 3 1.66 -55.78 17.25
C LYS A 3 1.20 -54.47 17.90
N GLN A 4 1.36 -53.36 17.17
CA GLN A 4 0.72 -52.07 17.47
C GLN A 4 -0.66 -52.03 16.78
N GLY A 5 -1.70 -51.58 17.50
CA GLY A 5 -3.01 -51.24 16.93
C GLY A 5 -3.03 -49.82 16.34
N PRO A 6 -4.00 -49.51 15.45
CA PRO A 6 -3.99 -48.29 14.65
C PRO A 6 -4.38 -47.06 15.49
N ARG A 7 -3.53 -46.03 15.44
CA ARG A 7 -3.81 -44.70 16.00
C ARG A 7 -4.73 -43.91 15.07
N THR A 8 -5.86 -43.47 15.60
CA THR A 8 -6.73 -42.45 15.01
C THR A 8 -5.99 -41.11 14.90
N ARG A 9 -5.49 -40.79 13.70
CA ARG A 9 -4.97 -39.47 13.33
C ARG A 9 -5.56 -39.09 11.97
N SER A 10 -6.76 -38.51 11.92
CA SER A 10 -7.29 -37.99 10.63
C SER A 10 -8.49 -37.04 10.77
N THR A 11 -8.49 -36.11 11.72
CA THR A 11 -9.53 -35.06 11.78
C THR A 11 -8.94 -33.66 11.81
N THR A 12 -7.83 -33.44 12.52
CA THR A 12 -7.17 -32.12 12.59
C THR A 12 -6.48 -31.69 11.28
N ARG A 13 -6.03 -32.65 10.46
CA ARG A 13 -5.43 -32.34 9.15
C ARG A 13 -6.48 -31.98 8.10
N ILE A 14 -7.69 -32.51 8.17
CA ILE A 14 -8.72 -32.27 7.14
C ILE A 14 -9.29 -30.84 7.27
N ILE A 15 -9.41 -30.32 8.49
CA ILE A 15 -9.90 -28.96 8.75
C ILE A 15 -8.89 -27.91 8.26
N SER A 16 -7.58 -28.16 8.42
CA SER A 16 -6.53 -27.25 7.94
C SER A 16 -6.50 -27.13 6.41
N TRP A 17 -6.73 -28.23 5.69
CA TRP A 17 -6.80 -28.23 4.21
C TRP A 17 -8.10 -27.60 3.68
N LEU A 18 -9.22 -27.76 4.39
CA LEU A 18 -10.48 -27.11 4.02
C LEU A 18 -10.43 -25.58 4.21
N LEU A 19 -9.72 -25.09 5.23
CA LEU A 19 -9.48 -23.65 5.42
C LEU A 19 -8.52 -23.07 4.37
N THR A 20 -7.47 -23.80 3.97
CA THR A 20 -6.58 -23.36 2.88
C THR A 20 -7.27 -23.42 1.52
N LEU A 21 -8.15 -24.40 1.28
CA LEU A 21 -8.98 -24.41 0.06
C LEU A 21 -10.05 -23.33 0.06
N ALA A 22 -10.61 -22.95 1.22
CA ALA A 22 -11.58 -21.85 1.31
C ALA A 22 -10.96 -20.48 0.99
N LEU A 23 -9.70 -20.25 1.38
CA LEU A 23 -8.93 -19.08 0.95
C LEU A 23 -8.54 -19.14 -0.54
N ALA A 24 -8.16 -20.31 -1.05
CA ALA A 24 -7.78 -20.47 -2.47
C ALA A 24 -8.98 -20.44 -3.45
N ALA A 25 -10.20 -20.74 -2.97
CA ALA A 25 -11.42 -20.79 -3.77
C ALA A 25 -12.32 -19.55 -3.64
N GLY A 26 -11.87 -18.48 -2.96
CA GLY A 26 -12.63 -17.23 -2.83
C GLY A 26 -13.97 -17.34 -2.07
N LEU A 27 -14.25 -18.49 -1.44
CA LEU A 27 -15.51 -18.76 -0.76
C LEU A 27 -15.62 -18.09 0.64
N CYS A 28 -14.52 -17.52 1.15
CA CYS A 28 -14.48 -16.74 2.38
C CYS A 28 -13.45 -15.58 2.29
N ALA A 29 -13.45 -14.81 1.20
CA ALA A 29 -12.82 -13.49 1.27
C ALA A 29 -13.79 -12.55 2.04
N PRO A 30 -13.42 -11.98 3.21
CA PRO A 30 -14.27 -11.03 3.94
C PRO A 30 -14.57 -9.74 3.14
N LEU A 31 -13.99 -9.61 1.95
CA LEU A 31 -14.02 -8.44 1.07
C LEU A 31 -14.95 -8.62 -0.14
N GLY A 32 -15.96 -9.51 -0.11
CA GLY A 32 -16.74 -9.94 -1.28
C GLY A 32 -17.13 -8.85 -2.30
N ASP A 33 -17.64 -7.70 -1.85
CA ASP A 33 -18.00 -6.55 -2.69
C ASP A 33 -16.88 -5.49 -2.82
N LEU A 34 -15.83 -5.59 -2.02
CA LEU A 34 -14.66 -4.72 -2.04
C LEU A 34 -13.57 -5.23 -2.98
N VAL A 35 -13.59 -6.49 -3.45
CA VAL A 35 -12.64 -6.95 -4.47
C VAL A 35 -12.91 -6.20 -5.79
N PRO A 36 -11.91 -5.55 -6.41
CA PRO A 36 -12.09 -4.84 -7.66
C PRO A 36 -12.65 -5.73 -8.78
N LYS A 37 -13.69 -5.26 -9.48
CA LYS A 37 -14.28 -5.93 -10.65
C LYS A 37 -14.18 -5.00 -11.87
N ALA A 38 -13.84 -5.53 -13.03
CA ALA A 38 -13.84 -4.76 -14.28
C ALA A 38 -15.27 -4.32 -14.67
N GLN A 39 -15.46 -3.06 -15.06
CA GLN A 39 -16.71 -2.52 -15.60
C GLN A 39 -16.50 -1.90 -17.00
N ALA A 40 -17.50 -2.01 -17.88
CA ALA A 40 -17.40 -1.61 -19.28
C ALA A 40 -17.38 -0.07 -19.50
N ALA A 41 -16.73 0.35 -20.59
CA ALA A 41 -16.57 1.75 -21.01
C ALA A 41 -17.92 2.44 -21.25
N GLY A 42 -18.27 3.35 -20.36
CA GLY A 42 -19.55 4.07 -20.30
C GLY A 42 -19.96 4.43 -18.87
N SER A 43 -19.38 3.73 -17.89
CA SER A 43 -19.51 4.03 -16.47
C SER A 43 -18.68 5.26 -16.07
N LEU A 44 -19.24 6.08 -15.19
CA LEU A 44 -18.51 7.07 -14.39
C LEU A 44 -17.33 6.40 -13.67
N LYS A 45 -16.31 7.19 -13.31
CA LYS A 45 -15.23 6.78 -12.37
C LYS A 45 -15.88 5.99 -11.23
N PRO A 46 -15.34 4.83 -10.82
CA PRO A 46 -15.97 4.01 -9.79
C PRO A 46 -16.19 4.88 -8.54
N THR A 47 -17.25 4.60 -7.79
CA THR A 47 -17.58 5.38 -6.59
C THR A 47 -16.80 4.82 -5.42
N ALA A 48 -16.10 5.69 -4.68
CA ALA A 48 -15.35 5.28 -3.51
C ALA A 48 -16.26 4.60 -2.47
N PRO A 49 -15.80 3.52 -1.81
CA PRO A 49 -16.57 2.89 -0.75
C PRO A 49 -16.72 3.85 0.42
N VAL A 50 -17.82 3.75 1.17
CA VAL A 50 -17.97 4.46 2.44
C VAL A 50 -17.31 3.62 3.53
N LEU A 51 -16.28 4.16 4.18
CA LEU A 51 -15.58 3.50 5.29
C LEU A 51 -15.83 4.25 6.60
N ASP A 52 -16.46 3.58 7.57
CA ASP A 52 -16.78 4.14 8.89
C ASP A 52 -16.40 3.22 10.06
N GLY A 53 -15.88 2.03 9.78
CA GLY A 53 -15.48 1.02 10.77
C GLY A 53 -14.56 -0.06 10.18
N PHE A 54 -14.48 -1.21 10.83
CA PHE A 54 -13.60 -2.32 10.43
C PHE A 54 -14.04 -3.00 9.12
N LEU A 55 -13.08 -3.43 8.29
CA LEU A 55 -13.40 -4.17 7.05
C LEU A 55 -13.91 -5.58 7.34
N ALA A 56 -13.42 -6.20 8.40
CA ALA A 56 -13.91 -7.49 8.88
C ALA A 56 -14.65 -7.32 10.21
N PRO A 57 -15.79 -8.03 10.41
CA PRO A 57 -16.55 -7.95 11.65
C PRO A 57 -15.72 -8.44 12.84
N VAL A 58 -15.77 -7.70 13.95
CA VAL A 58 -15.06 -8.04 15.19
C VAL A 58 -16.05 -8.56 16.23
N SER A 59 -15.81 -9.77 16.72
CA SER A 59 -16.56 -10.35 17.84
C SER A 59 -15.97 -9.86 19.16
N GLN A 60 -16.56 -8.82 19.76
CA GLN A 60 -16.07 -8.26 21.02
C GLN A 60 -16.20 -9.24 22.18
N VAL A 61 -15.17 -9.35 23.01
CA VAL A 61 -15.23 -10.10 24.27
C VAL A 61 -15.66 -9.18 25.41
N ALA A 62 -16.55 -9.70 26.28
CA ALA A 62 -17.08 -8.95 27.41
C ALA A 62 -16.18 -8.97 28.65
N GLN A 63 -15.18 -9.87 28.69
CA GLN A 63 -14.27 -10.06 29.81
C GLN A 63 -12.85 -10.24 29.28
N VAL A 64 -11.87 -9.78 30.05
CA VAL A 64 -10.45 -9.90 29.70
C VAL A 64 -10.07 -11.39 29.61
N PRO A 65 -9.58 -11.88 28.46
CA PRO A 65 -9.16 -13.26 28.30
C PRO A 65 -7.95 -13.59 29.19
N ALA A 66 -7.79 -14.87 29.54
CA ALA A 66 -6.63 -15.32 30.30
C ALA A 66 -5.32 -15.03 29.54
N GLY A 67 -4.33 -14.45 30.24
CA GLY A 67 -3.04 -14.06 29.66
C GLY A 67 -3.04 -12.70 28.95
N TYR A 68 -4.15 -11.95 29.02
CA TYR A 68 -4.23 -10.56 28.56
C TYR A 68 -4.36 -9.59 29.74
N VAL A 69 -3.87 -8.37 29.52
CA VAL A 69 -4.10 -7.21 30.38
C VAL A 69 -5.18 -6.34 29.74
N GLY A 70 -6.27 -6.09 30.47
CA GLY A 70 -7.34 -5.23 29.99
C GLY A 70 -6.98 -3.74 30.11
N VAL A 71 -7.17 -2.99 29.05
CA VAL A 71 -6.92 -1.55 28.96
C VAL A 71 -8.26 -0.81 28.86
N TYR A 72 -8.50 0.12 29.78
CA TYR A 72 -9.77 0.83 29.92
C TYR A 72 -9.64 2.36 29.84
N THR A 73 -8.41 2.89 29.94
CA THR A 73 -8.14 4.33 30.05
C THR A 73 -6.88 4.71 29.28
N ALA A 74 -6.73 6.00 28.97
CA ALA A 74 -5.52 6.56 28.37
C ALA A 74 -4.25 6.24 29.18
N ALA A 75 -4.32 6.34 30.51
CA ALA A 75 -3.21 5.97 31.38
C ALA A 75 -2.84 4.47 31.27
N GLY A 76 -3.84 3.58 31.17
CA GLY A 76 -3.61 2.16 30.95
C GLY A 76 -3.00 1.86 29.59
N LEU A 77 -3.34 2.65 28.56
CA LEU A 77 -2.76 2.58 27.23
C LEU A 77 -1.28 2.97 27.26
N MET A 78 -0.94 4.10 27.92
CA MET A 78 0.45 4.54 28.07
C MET A 78 1.34 3.55 28.83
N ALA A 79 0.79 2.84 29.81
CA ALA A 79 1.48 1.82 30.60
C ALA A 79 1.91 0.56 29.80
N ILE A 80 1.47 0.41 28.54
CA ILE A 80 1.92 -0.68 27.67
C ILE A 80 3.44 -0.64 27.46
N SER A 81 4.02 0.56 27.43
CA SER A 81 5.47 0.75 27.27
C SER A 81 6.29 0.17 28.42
N ASP A 82 5.70 -0.06 29.60
CA ASP A 82 6.38 -0.63 30.77
C ASP A 82 6.57 -2.15 30.65
N ALA A 83 5.75 -2.83 29.84
CA ALA A 83 5.82 -4.29 29.64
C ALA A 83 5.50 -4.71 28.18
N PRO A 84 6.33 -4.31 27.19
CA PRO A 84 6.05 -4.43 25.74
C PRO A 84 5.97 -5.88 25.21
N SER A 85 6.22 -6.88 26.04
CA SER A 85 6.07 -8.31 25.69
C SER A 85 4.77 -8.93 26.21
N SER A 86 3.96 -8.18 26.95
CA SER A 86 2.67 -8.67 27.42
C SER A 86 1.59 -8.57 26.34
N ASN A 87 0.50 -9.31 26.50
CA ASN A 87 -0.67 -9.18 25.64
C ASN A 87 -1.68 -8.23 26.26
N TYR A 88 -2.24 -7.35 25.45
CA TYR A 88 -3.17 -6.30 25.84
C TYR A 88 -4.45 -6.39 25.02
N ILE A 89 -5.57 -6.09 25.67
CA ILE A 89 -6.86 -5.99 25.02
C ILE A 89 -7.58 -4.72 25.45
N LEU A 90 -8.07 -3.92 24.50
CA LEU A 90 -8.94 -2.80 24.82
C LEU A 90 -10.29 -3.34 25.30
N MET A 91 -10.81 -2.75 26.37
CA MET A 91 -12.11 -3.09 26.95
C MET A 91 -13.07 -1.89 26.97
N ALA A 92 -12.62 -0.76 26.43
CA ALA A 92 -13.37 0.46 26.22
C ALA A 92 -12.73 1.26 25.09
N ASP A 93 -13.52 2.15 24.49
CA ASP A 93 -12.98 3.21 23.63
C ASP A 93 -12.14 4.16 24.48
N ILE A 94 -11.07 4.70 23.89
CA ILE A 94 -10.10 5.56 24.58
C ILE A 94 -10.09 6.92 23.89
N ASP A 95 -10.42 7.98 24.61
CA ASP A 95 -10.25 9.34 24.12
C ASP A 95 -8.93 9.92 24.62
N LEU A 96 -8.10 10.37 23.68
CA LEU A 96 -6.81 11.03 23.92
C LEU A 96 -6.88 12.54 23.64
N SER A 97 -8.07 13.08 23.38
CA SER A 97 -8.22 14.51 23.10
C SER A 97 -7.74 15.38 24.28
N GLY A 98 -6.74 16.22 24.02
CA GLY A 98 -6.14 17.10 25.02
C GLY A 98 -5.01 16.48 25.85
N ASP A 99 -4.72 15.19 25.67
CA ASP A 99 -3.54 14.56 26.26
C ASP A 99 -2.29 14.81 25.40
N ALA A 100 -1.13 14.96 26.05
CA ALA A 100 0.14 14.94 25.34
C ALA A 100 0.44 13.49 24.91
N TRP A 101 0.71 13.29 23.62
CA TRP A 101 0.95 11.97 23.06
C TRP A 101 2.42 11.75 22.72
N GLU A 102 2.94 10.60 23.15
CA GLU A 102 4.19 10.01 22.68
C GLU A 102 3.91 8.57 22.25
N PRO A 103 4.44 8.11 21.12
CA PRO A 103 4.19 6.76 20.64
C PRO A 103 4.62 5.68 21.64
N LEU A 104 3.81 4.64 21.77
CA LEU A 104 4.10 3.51 22.64
C LEU A 104 5.35 2.76 22.19
N CYS A 105 6.09 2.19 23.14
CA CYS A 105 7.19 1.27 22.83
C CYS A 105 8.34 1.90 22.01
N SER A 106 8.65 3.19 22.24
CA SER A 106 9.74 3.93 21.56
C SER A 106 11.15 3.48 21.97
N VAL A 107 11.32 2.98 23.20
CA VAL A 107 12.62 2.48 23.71
C VAL A 107 12.80 0.98 23.45
N SER A 108 11.72 0.20 23.60
CA SER A 108 11.73 -1.25 23.45
C SER A 108 10.55 -1.67 22.56
N PRO A 109 10.81 -2.31 21.40
CA PRO A 109 9.75 -2.66 20.46
C PRO A 109 8.67 -3.55 21.08
N PHE A 110 7.42 -3.31 20.68
CA PHE A 110 6.31 -4.16 21.06
C PHE A 110 6.47 -5.55 20.44
N THR A 111 6.30 -6.58 21.27
CA THR A 111 6.49 -8.00 20.87
C THR A 111 5.30 -8.88 21.24
N GLY A 112 4.35 -8.35 22.02
CA GLY A 112 3.14 -9.05 22.41
C GLY A 112 2.02 -8.96 21.37
N ILE A 113 0.80 -9.18 21.84
CA ILE A 113 -0.44 -9.01 21.06
C ILE A 113 -1.20 -7.82 21.62
N PHE A 114 -1.52 -6.85 20.77
CA PHE A 114 -2.45 -5.78 21.07
C PHE A 114 -3.74 -6.02 20.29
N ASP A 115 -4.80 -6.38 21.00
CA ASP A 115 -6.14 -6.57 20.44
C ASP A 115 -7.02 -5.37 20.79
N GLY A 116 -7.38 -4.57 19.80
CA GLY A 116 -8.32 -3.48 19.98
C GLY A 116 -9.73 -3.95 20.32
N ASN A 117 -10.07 -5.23 20.14
CA ASN A 117 -11.39 -5.79 20.47
C ASN A 117 -12.55 -5.00 19.84
N GLY A 118 -12.30 -4.35 18.68
CA GLY A 118 -13.28 -3.52 17.99
C GLY A 118 -13.48 -2.13 18.60
N HIS A 119 -12.67 -1.74 19.58
CA HIS A 119 -12.68 -0.42 20.18
C HIS A 119 -11.88 0.60 19.36
N VAL A 120 -12.21 1.87 19.61
CA VAL A 120 -11.64 3.01 18.90
C VAL A 120 -10.85 3.89 19.86
N ILE A 121 -9.69 4.33 19.40
CA ILE A 121 -8.90 5.38 20.03
C ILE A 121 -9.15 6.69 19.27
N THR A 122 -9.58 7.75 19.96
CA THR A 122 -9.90 9.05 19.34
C THR A 122 -8.93 10.14 19.76
N GLY A 123 -8.72 11.12 18.88
CA GLY A 123 -8.02 12.36 19.24
C GLY A 123 -6.50 12.24 19.39
N LEU A 124 -5.90 11.14 18.88
CA LEU A 124 -4.46 10.91 18.95
C LEU A 124 -3.71 12.00 18.15
N THR A 125 -3.07 12.93 18.85
CA THR A 125 -2.34 14.06 18.25
C THR A 125 -0.94 14.14 18.84
N GLY A 126 0.10 13.91 18.04
CA GLY A 126 1.47 13.86 18.57
C GLY A 126 2.57 13.48 17.58
N SER A 127 3.75 13.25 18.16
CA SER A 127 5.03 12.88 17.53
C SER A 127 5.05 11.42 17.04
N GLY A 128 4.12 11.04 16.17
CA GLY A 128 3.98 9.68 15.63
C GLY A 128 2.66 9.00 16.03
N GLY A 129 2.38 7.86 15.42
CA GLY A 129 1.15 7.10 15.67
C GLY A 129 1.14 6.29 16.97
N LEU A 130 0.33 5.22 17.01
CA LEU A 130 0.07 4.47 18.23
C LEU A 130 1.32 3.78 18.81
N PHE A 131 2.08 3.06 17.98
CA PHE A 131 3.31 2.38 18.38
C PHE A 131 4.49 2.96 17.60
N ALA A 132 5.57 3.32 18.28
CA ALA A 132 6.83 3.67 17.62
C ALA A 132 7.44 2.46 16.92
N SER A 133 7.48 1.31 17.59
CA SER A 133 8.14 0.11 17.05
C SER A 133 7.43 -1.20 17.35
N LEU A 134 7.36 -2.07 16.35
CA LEU A 134 6.84 -3.44 16.40
C LEU A 134 7.92 -4.44 16.00
N ARG A 135 8.03 -5.57 16.71
CA ARG A 135 8.98 -6.65 16.39
C ARG A 135 8.39 -8.02 16.67
N GLY A 136 7.89 -8.69 15.63
CA GLY A 136 7.28 -10.02 15.75
C GLY A 136 6.02 -10.05 16.60
N GLY A 137 5.46 -8.88 16.93
CA GLY A 137 4.20 -8.71 17.64
C GLY A 137 3.01 -8.67 16.70
N THR A 138 1.81 -8.66 17.27
CA THR A 138 0.55 -8.56 16.53
C THR A 138 -0.27 -7.37 17.01
N ILE A 139 -0.77 -6.57 16.08
CA ILE A 139 -1.74 -5.50 16.34
C ILE A 139 -2.98 -5.80 15.52
N ARG A 140 -4.15 -5.83 16.15
CA ARG A 140 -5.39 -6.12 15.43
C ARG A 140 -6.62 -5.45 15.99
N ASN A 141 -7.65 -5.29 15.17
CA ASN A 141 -8.99 -4.87 15.56
C ASN A 141 -9.04 -3.53 16.32
N VAL A 142 -8.14 -2.60 16.00
CA VAL A 142 -8.12 -1.25 16.59
C VAL A 142 -8.39 -0.20 15.52
N GLY A 143 -9.27 0.74 15.85
CA GLY A 143 -9.52 1.93 15.05
C GLY A 143 -8.87 3.15 15.68
N ILE A 144 -8.28 4.01 14.86
CA ILE A 144 -7.83 5.34 15.28
C ILE A 144 -8.65 6.37 14.50
N LYS A 145 -9.29 7.32 15.20
CA LYS A 145 -10.12 8.38 14.57
C LYS A 145 -9.70 9.77 15.04
N ASN A 146 -9.91 10.76 14.18
CA ASN A 146 -9.63 12.17 14.44
C ASN A 146 -8.18 12.38 14.91
N ALA A 147 -7.23 11.70 14.27
CA ALA A 147 -5.82 11.80 14.58
C ALA A 147 -5.13 12.92 13.77
N ALA A 148 -4.03 13.44 14.31
CA ALA A 148 -3.17 14.38 13.61
C ALA A 148 -1.72 14.09 13.98
N ILE A 149 -0.95 13.57 13.04
CA ILE A 149 0.39 13.05 13.29
C ILE A 149 1.43 13.94 12.63
N TYR A 150 2.47 14.28 13.39
CA TYR A 150 3.61 15.07 12.96
C TYR A 150 4.92 14.44 13.45
N PRO A 151 6.08 14.75 12.86
CA PRO A 151 7.37 14.26 13.36
C PRO A 151 7.73 14.91 14.69
N ASP A 152 8.51 14.22 15.51
CA ASP A 152 9.24 14.88 16.58
C ASP A 152 10.26 15.85 16.00
N THR A 153 10.01 17.15 16.16
CA THR A 153 10.87 18.22 15.63
C THR A 153 12.06 18.54 16.53
N THR A 154 12.16 17.90 17.70
CA THR A 154 13.25 18.11 18.65
C THR A 154 14.48 17.24 18.37
N VAL A 155 14.33 16.24 17.49
CA VAL A 155 15.39 15.32 17.07
C VAL A 155 15.85 15.62 15.63
N SER A 156 17.13 15.37 15.36
CA SER A 156 17.74 15.63 14.05
C SER A 156 17.35 14.62 12.97
N ASN A 157 16.91 13.42 13.36
CA ASN A 157 16.47 12.35 12.48
C ASN A 157 15.15 11.78 13.03
N PRO A 158 14.00 12.35 12.67
CA PRO A 158 12.72 11.85 13.14
C PRO A 158 12.52 10.39 12.68
N SER A 159 11.85 9.62 13.52
CA SER A 159 11.52 8.22 13.20
C SER A 159 10.52 8.17 12.03
N PRO A 160 10.47 7.03 11.29
CA PRO A 160 9.40 6.78 10.33
C PRO A 160 8.01 7.00 10.97
N ILE A 161 7.08 7.57 10.20
CA ILE A 161 5.76 7.94 10.70
C ILE A 161 4.73 6.95 10.15
N GLY A 162 4.09 6.20 11.04
CA GLY A 162 2.93 5.40 10.72
C GLY A 162 1.79 5.72 11.66
N GLY A 163 0.56 5.79 11.16
CA GLY A 163 -0.60 6.09 12.00
C GLY A 163 -0.84 5.03 13.10
N ILE A 164 -0.55 3.75 12.81
CA ILE A 164 -0.59 2.67 13.81
C ILE A 164 0.83 2.31 14.28
N VAL A 165 1.77 2.11 13.36
CA VAL A 165 3.14 1.67 13.67
C VAL A 165 4.16 2.51 12.92
N GLY A 166 5.06 3.20 13.62
CA GLY A 166 6.18 3.91 13.01
C GLY A 166 7.10 2.95 12.24
N GLU A 167 7.70 2.00 12.96
CA GLU A 167 8.64 1.05 12.38
C GLU A 167 8.39 -0.42 12.79
N ILE A 168 8.30 -1.30 11.80
CA ILE A 168 8.44 -2.74 11.99
C ILE A 168 9.92 -3.10 11.86
N THR A 169 10.48 -3.79 12.85
CA THR A 169 11.89 -4.23 12.84
C THR A 169 12.01 -5.74 12.62
N THR A 170 13.20 -6.16 12.18
CA THR A 170 13.52 -7.57 11.91
C THR A 170 13.29 -8.45 13.15
N ALA A 171 12.64 -9.58 12.93
CA ALA A 171 12.29 -10.53 13.97
C ALA A 171 12.40 -11.97 13.44
N VAL A 172 12.51 -12.93 14.35
CA VAL A 172 12.42 -14.36 14.00
C VAL A 172 10.97 -14.74 13.64
N THR A 173 10.01 -14.07 14.26
CA THR A 173 8.58 -14.21 13.98
C THR A 173 8.08 -13.01 13.18
N SER A 174 7.27 -13.25 12.15
CA SER A 174 6.67 -12.19 11.34
C SER A 174 5.76 -11.27 12.17
N SER A 175 5.87 -9.97 11.98
CA SER A 175 4.93 -9.00 12.55
C SER A 175 3.60 -8.99 11.77
N LEU A 176 2.49 -8.87 12.48
CA LEU A 176 1.14 -8.84 11.89
C LEU A 176 0.38 -7.58 12.31
N ILE A 177 -0.14 -6.84 11.34
CA ILE A 177 -1.12 -5.77 11.57
C ILE A 177 -2.37 -6.12 10.78
N SER A 178 -3.49 -6.35 11.45
CA SER A 178 -4.69 -6.89 10.81
C SER A 178 -5.98 -6.22 11.26
N ASN A 179 -6.86 -5.93 10.31
CA ASN A 179 -8.18 -5.34 10.59
C ASN A 179 -8.09 -4.08 11.47
N CYS A 180 -7.19 -3.17 11.10
CA CYS A 180 -6.98 -1.90 11.77
C CYS A 180 -7.35 -0.76 10.82
N TYR A 181 -7.71 0.39 11.37
CA TYR A 181 -7.87 1.57 10.52
C TYR A 181 -7.36 2.83 11.18
N PHE A 182 -6.95 3.77 10.33
CA PHE A 182 -6.45 5.08 10.74
C PHE A 182 -7.23 6.17 10.01
N SER A 183 -7.84 7.08 10.78
CA SER A 183 -8.52 8.25 10.25
C SER A 183 -7.97 9.52 10.87
N GLY A 184 -7.34 10.34 10.04
CA GLY A 184 -6.58 11.50 10.45
C GLY A 184 -5.48 11.83 9.45
N ASP A 185 -4.87 13.00 9.60
CA ASP A 185 -3.84 13.46 8.68
C ASP A 185 -2.43 13.16 9.22
N ILE A 186 -1.50 12.89 8.31
CA ILE A 186 -0.08 12.62 8.58
C ILE A 186 0.76 13.64 7.82
N HIS A 187 1.55 14.43 8.54
CA HIS A 187 2.34 15.50 7.95
C HIS A 187 3.81 15.38 8.37
N ASP A 188 4.74 15.70 7.48
CA ASP A 188 6.17 15.75 7.82
C ASP A 188 6.65 17.14 8.28
N ALA A 189 5.80 18.17 8.28
CA ALA A 189 6.24 19.54 8.48
C ALA A 189 6.82 19.81 9.89
N ALA A 190 8.14 20.01 9.95
CA ALA A 190 8.81 20.67 11.07
C ALA A 190 8.65 22.20 10.94
N PRO A 191 8.74 23.00 12.03
CA PRO A 191 8.74 24.45 11.93
C PRO A 191 9.84 24.94 10.99
N SER A 192 9.55 26.04 10.29
CA SER A 192 10.45 26.69 9.32
C SER A 192 11.87 26.84 9.88
N GLY A 193 12.85 26.18 9.25
CA GLY A 193 14.27 26.26 9.61
C GLY A 193 14.91 24.97 10.13
N SER A 194 14.14 23.88 10.30
CA SER A 194 14.71 22.55 10.56
C SER A 194 15.12 21.87 9.25
N PHE A 195 16.39 21.47 9.15
CA PHE A 195 16.88 20.65 8.04
C PHE A 195 16.69 19.18 8.41
N SER A 196 15.66 18.52 7.87
CA SER A 196 15.58 17.06 7.96
C SER A 196 16.53 16.43 6.93
N PHE A 197 17.46 15.62 7.42
CA PHE A 197 18.41 14.84 6.62
C PHE A 197 17.87 13.45 6.22
N SER A 198 16.63 13.12 6.62
CA SER A 198 16.08 11.79 6.42
C SER A 198 14.94 11.82 5.41
N SER A 199 14.94 10.84 4.49
CA SER A 199 13.70 10.43 3.84
C SER A 199 12.66 10.20 4.93
N CYS A 200 11.54 10.93 4.86
CA CYS A 200 10.44 10.70 5.77
C CYS A 200 9.64 9.55 5.19
N ALA A 201 9.86 8.35 5.73
CA ALA A 201 9.03 7.20 5.45
C ALA A 201 7.70 7.40 6.18
N MET A 202 6.64 7.65 5.43
CA MET A 202 5.30 7.87 5.98
C MET A 202 4.28 6.93 5.38
N GLY A 203 3.47 6.32 6.24
CA GLY A 203 2.27 5.63 5.79
C GLY A 203 1.12 5.63 6.75
N GLY A 204 -0.10 5.46 6.22
CA GLY A 204 -1.32 5.52 7.02
C GLY A 204 -1.34 4.52 8.17
N ILE A 205 -0.80 3.33 7.96
CA ILE A 205 -0.75 2.25 8.95
C ILE A 205 0.69 2.03 9.43
N VAL A 206 1.63 1.87 8.50
CA VAL A 206 3.04 1.59 8.78
C VAL A 206 3.93 2.64 8.11
N GLY A 207 4.86 3.22 8.86
CA GLY A 207 5.87 4.13 8.28
C GLY A 207 6.94 3.35 7.51
N ARG A 208 7.69 2.52 8.23
CA ARG A 208 8.74 1.65 7.66
C ARG A 208 8.59 0.20 8.12
N ALA A 209 8.88 -0.75 7.25
CA ALA A 209 9.08 -2.15 7.64
C ALA A 209 10.46 -2.66 7.19
N SER A 210 11.32 -2.90 8.18
CA SER A 210 12.67 -3.44 8.02
C SER A 210 12.62 -4.95 8.27
N GLY A 211 13.06 -5.76 7.30
CA GLY A 211 13.07 -7.22 7.41
C GLY A 211 12.07 -7.97 6.54
N ASP A 212 12.15 -9.30 6.62
CA ASP A 212 11.39 -10.22 5.79
C ASP A 212 10.03 -10.60 6.42
N ASP A 213 8.98 -10.61 5.59
CA ASP A 213 7.69 -11.28 5.85
C ASP A 213 6.73 -10.62 6.86
N ALA A 214 6.79 -9.30 7.04
CA ALA A 214 5.69 -8.59 7.73
C ALA A 214 4.38 -8.69 6.91
N LEU A 215 3.25 -8.71 7.60
CA LEU A 215 1.91 -8.78 7.00
C LEU A 215 1.03 -7.62 7.48
N VAL A 216 0.46 -6.89 6.52
CA VAL A 216 -0.57 -5.88 6.76
C VAL A 216 -1.82 -6.31 6.01
N GLU A 217 -2.90 -6.63 6.74
CA GLU A 217 -4.10 -7.18 6.13
C GLU A 217 -5.40 -6.50 6.59
N ASN A 218 -6.33 -6.32 5.65
CA ASN A 218 -7.66 -5.78 5.91
C ASN A 218 -7.64 -4.42 6.63
N CYS A 219 -6.66 -3.58 6.31
CA CYS A 219 -6.50 -2.28 6.93
C CYS A 219 -6.93 -1.16 5.98
N TRP A 220 -7.41 -0.05 6.52
CA TRP A 220 -7.66 1.13 5.70
C TRP A 220 -7.22 2.42 6.36
N MET A 221 -6.94 3.40 5.51
CA MET A 221 -6.64 4.75 5.96
C MET A 221 -7.52 5.77 5.23
N ALA A 222 -8.03 6.75 5.97
CA ALA A 222 -8.67 7.94 5.40
C ALA A 222 -8.15 9.21 6.09
N GLY A 223 -7.51 10.07 5.32
CA GLY A 223 -6.89 11.31 5.77
C GLY A 223 -5.57 11.53 5.05
N ASP A 224 -5.13 12.77 4.94
CA ASP A 224 -4.12 13.14 3.96
C ASP A 224 -2.70 12.79 4.45
N ILE A 225 -1.83 12.35 3.53
CA ILE A 225 -0.38 12.26 3.77
C ILE A 225 0.29 13.41 3.04
N ILE A 226 0.88 14.32 3.81
CA ILE A 226 1.42 15.57 3.29
C ILE A 226 2.90 15.67 3.62
N SER A 227 3.73 15.58 2.58
CA SER A 227 5.17 15.86 2.63
C SER A 227 5.51 17.11 1.83
N THR A 228 5.71 18.23 2.51
CA THR A 228 5.99 19.51 1.83
C THR A 228 7.24 20.15 2.41
N HIS A 229 8.40 19.64 2.01
CA HIS A 229 9.70 20.25 2.32
C HIS A 229 10.36 20.90 1.10
N PRO A 230 9.93 22.12 0.73
CA PRO A 230 10.56 22.89 -0.32
C PRO A 230 11.89 23.46 0.20
N GLY A 231 13.00 22.73 0.07
CA GLY A 231 14.32 23.32 0.31
C GLY A 231 15.47 22.39 0.67
N SER A 232 15.24 21.12 1.01
CA SER A 232 16.35 20.19 1.23
C SER A 232 16.83 19.62 -0.11
N PRO A 233 18.13 19.71 -0.46
CA PRO A 233 18.68 19.02 -1.63
C PRO A 233 18.69 17.48 -1.47
N PHE A 234 18.31 16.97 -0.29
CA PHE A 234 18.22 15.55 0.03
C PHE A 234 16.79 15.10 0.36
N SER A 235 15.75 15.91 0.05
CA SER A 235 14.36 15.49 0.31
C SER A 235 13.95 14.37 -0.65
N GLY A 236 13.80 13.18 -0.08
CA GLY A 236 13.19 12.06 -0.78
C GLY A 236 12.11 11.41 0.07
N PRO A 237 10.86 11.90 -0.01
CA PRO A 237 9.79 11.32 0.78
C PRO A 237 9.42 9.93 0.22
N ASP A 238 9.35 8.96 1.12
CA ASP A 238 8.93 7.59 0.84
C ASP A 238 7.52 7.42 1.40
N LEU A 239 6.51 7.62 0.55
CA LEU A 239 5.12 7.74 0.97
C LEU A 239 4.29 6.59 0.46
N GLY A 240 3.51 6.00 1.35
CA GLY A 240 2.53 4.99 1.01
C GLY A 240 1.24 5.20 1.76
N GLY A 241 0.11 5.14 1.07
CA GLY A 241 -1.19 5.30 1.71
C GLY A 241 -1.41 4.35 2.90
N ILE A 242 -0.86 3.14 2.83
CA ILE A 242 -0.90 2.15 3.92
C ILE A 242 0.50 1.95 4.52
N VAL A 243 1.52 1.75 3.69
CA VAL A 243 2.90 1.44 4.11
C VAL A 243 3.88 2.38 3.42
N GLY A 244 4.62 3.21 4.14
CA GLY A 244 5.62 4.12 3.55
C GLY A 244 6.67 3.39 2.73
N ILE A 245 7.55 2.63 3.39
CA ILE A 245 8.56 1.80 2.72
C ILE A 245 8.75 0.48 3.44
N ALA A 246 9.04 -0.57 2.68
CA ALA A 246 9.36 -1.87 3.23
C ALA A 246 10.36 -2.62 2.35
N ASP A 247 11.28 -3.38 2.95
CA ASP A 247 12.16 -4.26 2.18
C ASP A 247 11.32 -5.32 1.43
N ARG A 248 10.57 -6.11 2.19
CA ARG A 248 9.64 -7.13 1.68
C ARG A 248 8.45 -7.30 2.62
N ILE A 249 7.27 -6.86 2.18
CA ILE A 249 6.03 -6.92 2.97
C ILE A 249 4.88 -7.52 2.15
N THR A 250 4.00 -8.26 2.80
CA THR A 250 2.74 -8.69 2.19
C THR A 250 1.63 -7.73 2.62
N ILE A 251 0.93 -7.14 1.65
CA ILE A 251 -0.20 -6.23 1.89
C ILE A 251 -1.43 -6.82 1.22
N THR A 252 -2.46 -7.12 2.00
CA THR A 252 -3.65 -7.80 1.49
C THR A 252 -4.94 -7.10 1.92
N GLY A 253 -5.84 -6.81 0.98
CA GLY A 253 -7.17 -6.33 1.32
C GLY A 253 -7.20 -4.92 1.90
N CYS A 254 -6.21 -4.09 1.58
CA CYS A 254 -6.07 -2.76 2.16
C CYS A 254 -6.63 -1.66 1.26
N ILE A 255 -7.18 -0.60 1.87
CA ILE A 255 -7.84 0.50 1.16
C ILE A 255 -7.28 1.85 1.63
N HIS A 256 -6.83 2.67 0.69
CA HIS A 256 -6.39 4.04 0.97
C HIS A 256 -7.37 5.05 0.38
N MET A 257 -7.80 6.03 1.19
CA MET A 257 -8.85 7.00 0.86
C MET A 257 -8.51 8.47 1.17
N GLY A 258 -7.27 8.80 1.53
CA GLY A 258 -6.83 10.19 1.71
C GLY A 258 -5.93 10.68 0.57
N ASP A 259 -5.71 11.97 0.40
CA ASP A 259 -4.81 12.43 -0.66
C ASP A 259 -3.34 12.31 -0.22
N ILE A 260 -2.46 11.95 -1.16
CA ILE A 260 -1.00 11.99 -0.96
C ILE A 260 -0.45 13.21 -1.70
N GLN A 261 0.16 14.13 -0.96
CA GLN A 261 0.77 15.33 -1.50
C GLN A 261 2.25 15.37 -1.14
N ALA A 262 3.11 15.49 -2.15
CA ALA A 262 4.55 15.41 -1.96
C ALA A 262 5.31 16.47 -2.76
N VAL A 263 6.30 17.09 -2.12
CA VAL A 263 7.28 17.96 -2.76
C VAL A 263 8.68 17.51 -2.35
N GLY A 264 9.52 17.18 -3.32
CA GLY A 264 10.86 16.66 -3.01
C GLY A 264 11.82 16.64 -4.20
N GLN A 265 13.05 16.23 -3.97
CA GLN A 265 14.04 16.03 -5.03
C GLN A 265 13.90 14.65 -5.68
N SER A 266 13.78 13.58 -4.89
CA SER A 266 13.65 12.19 -5.38
C SER A 266 12.68 11.39 -4.51
N ALA A 267 11.47 11.11 -4.98
CA ALA A 267 10.42 10.52 -4.14
C ALA A 267 10.00 9.12 -4.59
N LEU A 268 9.62 8.27 -3.64
CA LEU A 268 8.96 6.98 -3.88
C LEU A 268 7.55 7.07 -3.31
N ILE A 269 6.54 7.20 -4.18
CA ILE A 269 5.16 7.45 -3.75
C ILE A 269 4.23 6.40 -4.32
N GLY A 270 3.57 5.65 -3.45
CA GLY A 270 2.59 4.63 -3.81
C GLY A 270 1.26 4.90 -3.15
N GLY A 271 0.15 4.75 -3.88
CA GLY A 271 -1.18 4.86 -3.27
C GLY A 271 -1.42 3.83 -2.15
N ILE A 272 -0.75 2.67 -2.20
CA ILE A 272 -0.77 1.66 -1.11
C ILE A 272 0.59 1.59 -0.41
N CYS A 273 1.66 1.41 -1.18
CA CYS A 273 3.01 1.24 -0.63
C CYS A 273 4.05 2.06 -1.39
N GLY A 274 4.81 2.92 -0.71
CA GLY A 274 5.81 3.76 -1.38
C GLY A 274 6.89 2.93 -2.07
N HIS A 275 7.43 1.92 -1.40
CA HIS A 275 8.37 0.98 -2.00
C HIS A 275 8.35 -0.38 -1.32
N SER A 276 8.31 -1.47 -2.10
CA SER A 276 8.63 -2.82 -1.62
C SER A 276 8.97 -3.82 -2.72
N SER A 277 9.61 -4.93 -2.33
CA SER A 277 9.79 -6.13 -3.16
C SER A 277 8.77 -7.25 -2.87
N GLY A 278 7.78 -6.99 -2.01
CA GLY A 278 6.82 -8.00 -1.57
C GLY A 278 5.59 -8.19 -2.48
N GLU A 279 4.53 -8.73 -1.90
CA GLU A 279 3.28 -9.04 -2.58
C GLU A 279 2.16 -8.08 -2.14
N ILE A 280 1.40 -7.58 -3.11
CA ILE A 280 0.21 -6.75 -2.85
C ILE A 280 -1.00 -7.41 -3.50
N THR A 281 -2.01 -7.71 -2.70
CA THR A 281 -3.19 -8.44 -3.17
C THR A 281 -4.48 -7.77 -2.72
N ASP A 282 -5.49 -7.69 -3.58
CA ASP A 282 -6.83 -7.16 -3.24
C ASP A 282 -6.82 -5.73 -2.65
N CYS A 283 -5.87 -4.89 -3.07
CA CYS A 283 -5.69 -3.53 -2.52
C CYS A 283 -6.25 -2.44 -3.43
N GLN A 284 -6.70 -1.34 -2.84
CA GLN A 284 -7.35 -0.24 -3.58
C GLN A 284 -6.87 1.14 -3.14
N ASN A 285 -6.42 1.93 -4.11
CA ASN A 285 -6.15 3.35 -3.91
C ASN A 285 -7.29 4.21 -4.46
N TRP A 286 -7.90 5.02 -3.60
CA TRP A 286 -8.91 6.02 -3.94
C TRP A 286 -8.42 7.45 -3.73
N GLY A 287 -7.30 7.60 -3.03
CA GLY A 287 -6.65 8.85 -2.69
C GLY A 287 -5.80 9.44 -3.80
N THR A 288 -6.03 10.70 -4.15
CA THR A 288 -5.32 11.39 -5.24
C THR A 288 -3.84 11.49 -4.90
N ILE A 289 -2.97 11.29 -5.88
CA ILE A 289 -1.52 11.40 -5.68
C ILE A 289 -1.00 12.61 -6.45
N THR A 290 -0.41 13.57 -5.73
CA THR A 290 0.21 14.76 -6.31
C THR A 290 1.68 14.85 -5.92
N TYR A 291 2.57 14.91 -6.91
CA TYR A 291 4.00 15.09 -6.68
C TYR A 291 4.58 16.24 -7.51
N ARG A 292 5.48 17.00 -6.90
CA ARG A 292 6.28 18.03 -7.58
C ARG A 292 7.75 17.94 -7.18
N GLY A 293 8.65 17.76 -8.14
CA GLY A 293 10.06 17.54 -7.84
C GLY A 293 10.94 17.21 -9.05
N LEU A 294 12.20 16.81 -8.83
CA LEU A 294 13.13 16.51 -9.94
C LEU A 294 13.07 15.07 -10.41
N GLU A 295 12.76 14.10 -9.54
CA GLU A 295 12.77 12.67 -9.88
C GLU A 295 11.73 11.90 -9.05
N GLY A 296 10.49 11.85 -9.52
CA GLY A 296 9.42 11.13 -8.82
C GLY A 296 9.21 9.74 -9.38
N LYS A 297 9.28 8.71 -8.53
CA LYS A 297 8.70 7.39 -8.82
C LYS A 297 7.33 7.34 -8.17
N VAL A 298 6.30 7.48 -8.99
CA VAL A 298 4.93 7.66 -8.54
C VAL A 298 4.04 6.58 -9.13
N ALA A 299 3.36 5.86 -8.24
CA ALA A 299 2.51 4.75 -8.59
C ALA A 299 1.18 4.80 -7.84
N GLY A 300 0.10 4.40 -8.51
CA GLY A 300 -1.19 4.29 -7.83
C GLY A 300 -1.25 3.16 -6.79
N ILE A 301 -0.37 2.14 -6.86
CA ILE A 301 -0.32 1.05 -5.88
C ILE A 301 1.05 0.97 -5.21
N ILE A 302 2.11 0.64 -5.94
CA ILE A 302 3.43 0.40 -5.35
C ILE A 302 4.59 0.75 -6.29
N ASN A 303 5.71 1.22 -5.71
CA ASN A 303 6.97 1.30 -6.46
C ASN A 303 7.96 0.23 -6.04
N ASN A 304 8.96 0.07 -6.89
CA ASN A 304 10.10 -0.79 -6.67
C ASN A 304 11.32 -0.20 -7.38
N SER A 305 12.52 -0.55 -6.91
CA SER A 305 13.79 -0.20 -7.57
C SER A 305 14.75 -1.39 -7.74
N SER A 306 14.28 -2.62 -7.47
CA SER A 306 15.05 -3.87 -7.45
C SER A 306 14.41 -4.97 -8.31
N SER A 307 15.23 -5.79 -8.97
CA SER A 307 14.77 -6.97 -9.72
C SER A 307 15.11 -8.24 -8.93
N PRO A 308 14.19 -9.21 -8.73
CA PRO A 308 12.80 -9.20 -9.21
C PRO A 308 11.92 -8.17 -8.49
N GLY A 309 10.98 -7.57 -9.24
CA GLY A 309 10.02 -6.58 -8.73
C GLY A 309 8.84 -7.23 -7.97
N PRO A 310 7.96 -6.42 -7.36
CA PRO A 310 6.82 -6.90 -6.58
C PRO A 310 5.79 -7.58 -7.49
N THR A 311 4.92 -8.38 -6.86
CA THR A 311 3.74 -8.95 -7.51
C THR A 311 2.50 -8.25 -6.99
N ALA A 312 1.70 -7.67 -7.88
CA ALA A 312 0.38 -7.15 -7.54
C ALA A 312 -0.72 -7.97 -8.20
N THR A 313 -1.71 -8.37 -7.39
CA THR A 313 -2.82 -9.24 -7.80
C THR A 313 -4.15 -8.64 -7.37
N ARG A 314 -5.10 -8.46 -8.30
CA ARG A 314 -6.44 -7.90 -8.02
C ARG A 314 -6.39 -6.52 -7.34
N CYS A 315 -5.43 -5.69 -7.74
CA CYS A 315 -5.27 -4.34 -7.20
C CYS A 315 -5.89 -3.28 -8.13
N MET A 316 -6.42 -2.20 -7.56
CA MET A 316 -7.02 -1.12 -8.32
C MET A 316 -6.54 0.25 -7.87
N ASN A 317 -6.01 1.03 -8.79
CA ASN A 317 -5.90 2.47 -8.60
C ASN A 317 -7.13 3.16 -9.19
N ALA A 318 -8.00 3.67 -8.34
CA ALA A 318 -9.13 4.51 -8.73
C ALA A 318 -8.78 6.01 -8.65
N ALA A 319 -7.65 6.39 -8.08
CA ALA A 319 -7.31 7.79 -7.86
C ALA A 319 -6.57 8.42 -9.04
N ASP A 320 -6.73 9.74 -9.17
CA ASP A 320 -5.96 10.49 -10.18
C ASP A 320 -4.52 10.69 -9.69
N ILE A 321 -3.58 10.71 -10.64
CA ILE A 321 -2.15 10.90 -10.37
C ILE A 321 -1.67 12.12 -11.14
N SER A 322 -1.10 13.09 -10.45
CA SER A 322 -0.56 14.31 -11.04
C SER A 322 0.91 14.51 -10.66
N VAL A 323 1.78 14.58 -11.64
CA VAL A 323 3.23 14.78 -11.45
C VAL A 323 3.71 16.03 -12.18
N THR A 324 4.49 16.85 -11.51
CA THR A 324 5.22 17.97 -12.11
C THR A 324 6.70 17.80 -11.87
N ASP A 325 7.41 17.34 -12.90
CA ASP A 325 8.85 17.24 -12.93
C ASP A 325 9.46 18.62 -13.21
N THR A 326 10.31 19.10 -12.31
CA THR A 326 10.93 20.43 -12.38
C THR A 326 12.36 20.40 -12.92
N THR A 327 12.80 19.29 -13.52
CA THR A 327 14.15 19.16 -14.07
C THR A 327 14.35 20.12 -15.25
N GLU A 328 15.41 20.93 -15.17
CA GLU A 328 15.81 21.82 -16.25
C GLU A 328 16.58 21.03 -17.33
N GLY A 329 16.07 21.06 -18.57
CA GLY A 329 16.70 20.40 -19.71
C GLY A 329 16.23 18.95 -19.95
N SER A 330 16.56 18.40 -21.12
CA SER A 330 16.09 17.08 -21.59
C SER A 330 16.92 15.91 -21.06
N ASP A 331 17.35 15.95 -19.79
CA ASP A 331 18.13 14.85 -19.21
C ASP A 331 17.20 13.69 -18.83
N SER A 332 17.04 12.74 -19.74
CA SER A 332 16.24 11.54 -19.53
C SER A 332 16.78 10.60 -18.44
N SER A 333 17.99 10.83 -17.93
CA SER A 333 18.56 10.01 -16.85
C SER A 333 17.90 10.26 -15.49
N ARG A 334 17.15 11.36 -15.35
CA ARG A 334 16.46 11.77 -14.12
C ARG A 334 14.95 11.88 -14.30
N ALA A 335 14.42 11.30 -15.37
CA ALA A 335 13.00 11.42 -15.68
C ALA A 335 12.15 10.76 -14.59
N SER A 336 11.12 11.46 -14.11
CA SER A 336 10.11 10.89 -13.22
C SER A 336 9.41 9.69 -13.88
N GLU A 337 9.16 8.63 -13.13
CA GLU A 337 8.50 7.40 -13.57
C GLU A 337 7.09 7.35 -12.96
N VAL A 338 6.05 7.49 -13.79
CA VAL A 338 4.66 7.65 -13.34
C VAL A 338 3.79 6.56 -13.92
N GLY A 339 3.21 5.71 -13.06
CA GLY A 339 2.31 4.67 -13.51
C GLY A 339 1.03 4.53 -12.69
N GLY A 340 -0.02 4.04 -13.33
CA GLY A 340 -1.29 3.81 -12.64
C GLY A 340 -1.20 2.76 -11.55
N LEU A 341 -0.30 1.77 -11.67
CA LEU A 341 -0.11 0.71 -10.68
C LEU A 341 1.34 0.64 -10.17
N PHE A 342 2.31 0.72 -11.08
CA PHE A 342 3.75 0.65 -10.78
C PHE A 342 4.51 1.82 -11.43
N SER A 343 5.58 2.32 -10.81
CA SER A 343 6.53 3.19 -11.52
C SER A 343 7.48 2.37 -12.39
N TYR A 344 7.98 1.26 -11.86
CA TYR A 344 9.02 0.42 -12.43
C TYR A 344 8.68 -1.05 -12.19
N GLY A 345 8.83 -1.87 -13.24
CA GLY A 345 8.92 -3.33 -13.25
C GLY A 345 8.25 -4.13 -12.12
N GLY A 346 7.32 -5.01 -12.48
CA GLY A 346 6.72 -5.97 -11.56
C GLY A 346 5.79 -6.92 -12.30
N THR A 347 5.13 -7.80 -11.56
CA THR A 347 4.14 -8.72 -12.14
C THR A 347 2.73 -8.27 -11.79
N LEU A 348 1.83 -8.20 -12.77
CA LEU A 348 0.44 -7.78 -12.60
C LEU A 348 -0.52 -8.91 -12.98
N TYR A 349 -1.41 -9.24 -12.06
CA TYR A 349 -2.50 -10.19 -12.25
C TYR A 349 -3.82 -9.51 -11.93
N ASP A 350 -4.73 -9.39 -12.90
CA ASP A 350 -6.08 -8.82 -12.69
C ASP A 350 -6.10 -7.43 -12.02
N CYS A 351 -5.14 -6.56 -12.37
CA CYS A 351 -5.04 -5.21 -11.81
C CYS A 351 -5.55 -4.14 -12.78
N PHE A 352 -6.08 -3.04 -12.24
CA PHE A 352 -6.72 -1.98 -13.03
C PHE A 352 -6.30 -0.58 -12.60
N ASN A 353 -6.15 0.32 -13.57
CA ASN A 353 -6.08 1.75 -13.33
C ASN A 353 -7.33 2.43 -13.90
N CYS A 354 -8.11 3.06 -13.03
CA CYS A 354 -9.34 3.77 -13.35
C CYS A 354 -9.17 5.30 -13.21
N GLY A 355 -8.06 5.77 -12.65
CA GLY A 355 -7.74 7.19 -12.49
C GLY A 355 -7.06 7.80 -13.70
N ASP A 356 -7.24 9.12 -13.86
CA ASP A 356 -6.54 9.90 -14.86
C ASP A 356 -5.10 10.17 -14.39
N ILE A 357 -4.12 9.98 -15.29
CA ILE A 357 -2.71 10.26 -15.00
C ILE A 357 -2.28 11.47 -15.83
N SER A 358 -1.76 12.49 -15.15
CA SER A 358 -1.21 13.70 -15.74
C SER A 358 0.23 13.87 -15.29
N ALA A 359 1.13 14.13 -16.24
CA ALA A 359 2.51 14.47 -15.91
C ALA A 359 2.99 15.64 -16.78
N ASP A 360 3.79 16.52 -16.17
CA ASP A 360 4.44 17.65 -16.82
C ASP A 360 5.96 17.58 -16.57
N GLY A 361 6.75 18.06 -17.53
CA GLY A 361 8.22 17.96 -17.50
C GLY A 361 8.79 16.64 -18.04
N CYS A 362 9.96 16.25 -17.56
CA CYS A 362 10.70 15.06 -17.99
C CYS A 362 10.12 13.78 -17.35
N CYS A 363 9.03 13.24 -17.90
CA CYS A 363 8.37 12.06 -17.32
C CYS A 363 8.29 10.86 -18.28
N MET A 364 8.43 9.66 -17.73
CA MET A 364 7.99 8.40 -18.33
C MET A 364 6.62 8.05 -17.73
N VAL A 365 5.59 7.95 -18.57
CA VAL A 365 4.20 7.79 -18.10
C VAL A 365 3.53 6.58 -18.75
N GLY A 366 2.83 5.77 -17.97
CA GLY A 366 2.00 4.69 -18.50
C GLY A 366 0.78 4.39 -17.63
N GLY A 367 -0.31 3.95 -18.26
CA GLY A 367 -1.55 3.64 -17.54
C GLY A 367 -1.43 2.50 -16.54
N LEU A 368 -0.46 1.60 -16.70
CA LEU A 368 -0.17 0.52 -15.73
C LEU A 368 1.22 0.68 -15.10
N SER A 369 2.27 0.81 -15.93
CA SER A 369 3.65 1.02 -15.49
C SER A 369 4.25 2.26 -16.13
N GLY A 370 4.95 3.09 -15.37
CA GLY A 370 5.65 4.27 -15.90
C GLY A 370 6.83 3.90 -16.79
N ARG A 371 7.64 2.94 -16.34
CA ARG A 371 8.76 2.35 -17.07
C ARG A 371 8.60 0.83 -17.17
N GLY A 372 8.76 0.29 -18.38
CA GLY A 372 8.76 -1.16 -18.60
C GLY A 372 10.00 -1.83 -17.98
N PRO A 373 9.90 -3.08 -17.49
CA PRO A 373 11.03 -3.79 -16.91
C PRO A 373 12.08 -4.05 -17.98
N VAL A 374 13.35 -3.94 -17.58
CA VAL A 374 14.49 -4.48 -18.34
C VAL A 374 14.51 -5.99 -18.16
N TRP A 375 13.64 -6.68 -18.91
CA TRP A 375 13.60 -8.13 -19.16
C TRP A 375 13.39 -9.09 -17.96
N PRO A 376 12.55 -10.15 -18.12
CA PRO A 376 11.52 -10.31 -19.14
C PRO A 376 10.34 -9.36 -18.83
N GLY A 377 9.65 -8.90 -19.88
CA GLY A 377 8.59 -7.87 -19.85
C GLY A 377 7.53 -8.04 -18.76
N ILE A 378 6.73 -6.99 -18.52
CA ILE A 378 5.52 -7.09 -17.68
C ILE A 378 4.68 -8.24 -18.22
N ALA A 379 4.55 -9.29 -17.42
CA ALA A 379 3.61 -10.36 -17.67
C ALA A 379 2.23 -9.87 -17.22
N ILE A 380 1.42 -9.41 -18.17
CA ILE A 380 -0.01 -9.18 -17.97
C ILE A 380 -0.70 -10.51 -18.25
N THR A 381 -1.22 -11.19 -17.23
CA THR A 381 -2.03 -12.40 -17.42
C THR A 381 -3.39 -12.19 -16.77
N GLN A 382 -4.43 -12.71 -17.43
CA GLN A 382 -5.84 -12.47 -17.08
C GLN A 382 -6.48 -13.68 -16.38
N ASP A 383 -5.73 -14.77 -16.14
CA ASP A 383 -6.31 -16.06 -15.71
C ASP A 383 -5.35 -17.02 -14.95
N GLY A 384 -4.18 -16.56 -14.49
CA GLY A 384 -3.22 -17.42 -13.79
C GLY A 384 -2.53 -18.48 -14.67
N SER A 385 -2.61 -18.35 -16.00
CA SER A 385 -1.79 -19.13 -16.94
C SER A 385 -0.33 -18.62 -16.98
N PRO A 386 0.65 -19.46 -17.37
CA PRO A 386 2.06 -19.05 -17.43
C PRO A 386 2.28 -17.88 -18.40
N PRO A 387 3.19 -16.95 -18.08
CA PRO A 387 3.37 -15.72 -18.84
C PRO A 387 3.83 -15.99 -20.28
N SER A 388 3.12 -15.44 -21.26
CA SER A 388 3.61 -15.38 -22.64
C SER A 388 4.64 -14.26 -22.77
N ILE A 389 5.88 -14.63 -23.08
CA ILE A 389 6.98 -13.70 -23.38
C ILE A 389 6.67 -12.97 -24.68
N TRP A 390 6.60 -11.65 -24.67
CA TRP A 390 6.49 -10.83 -25.88
C TRP A 390 7.89 -10.43 -26.37
N GLU A 391 8.22 -10.76 -27.63
CA GLU A 391 9.43 -10.28 -28.31
C GLU A 391 9.26 -8.82 -28.75
N GLU A 392 10.30 -8.00 -28.54
CA GLU A 392 10.37 -6.63 -29.05
C GLU A 392 10.36 -6.63 -30.59
N THR A 393 9.48 -5.84 -31.21
CA THR A 393 9.64 -5.47 -32.62
C THR A 393 10.40 -4.15 -32.71
N PRO A 394 11.43 -4.05 -33.58
CA PRO A 394 12.20 -2.81 -33.72
C PRO A 394 11.34 -1.66 -34.25
N MET A 395 11.56 -0.46 -33.72
CA MET A 395 10.88 0.77 -34.12
C MET A 395 10.97 1.04 -35.63
N GLY A 396 9.83 1.28 -36.29
CA GLY A 396 9.78 2.11 -37.51
C GLY A 396 9.16 1.55 -38.79
N THR A 397 8.29 0.53 -38.78
CA THR A 397 7.55 0.17 -40.02
C THR A 397 6.03 0.17 -39.81
N PRO A 398 5.25 0.91 -40.62
CA PRO A 398 3.80 0.74 -40.66
C PRO A 398 3.47 -0.54 -41.43
N ILE A 399 2.86 -1.52 -40.75
CA ILE A 399 2.30 -2.71 -41.41
C ILE A 399 0.86 -2.39 -41.81
N PRO A 400 0.48 -2.47 -43.10
CA PRO A 400 -0.90 -2.25 -43.53
C PRO A 400 -1.80 -3.44 -43.16
N PRO A 401 -3.13 -3.22 -42.99
CA PRO A 401 -4.04 -4.25 -42.53
C PRO A 401 -4.20 -5.35 -43.60
N ARG A 402 -3.75 -6.57 -43.29
CA ARG A 402 -4.15 -7.76 -44.07
C ARG A 402 -5.24 -8.49 -43.32
N TRP A 403 -6.48 -8.27 -43.76
CA TRP A 403 -7.58 -9.18 -43.51
C TRP A 403 -7.43 -10.42 -44.40
N ALA A 404 -7.36 -11.59 -43.78
CA ALA A 404 -7.63 -12.86 -44.44
C ALA A 404 -8.47 -13.71 -43.47
N ALA A 405 -9.77 -13.75 -43.75
CA ALA A 405 -10.72 -14.60 -43.06
C ALA A 405 -10.48 -16.08 -43.40
N GLY A 406 -10.50 -16.94 -42.38
CA GLY A 406 -10.62 -18.39 -42.50
C GLY A 406 -11.60 -18.91 -41.44
N PRO A 407 -12.47 -19.88 -41.74
CA PRO A 407 -13.55 -20.26 -40.85
C PRO A 407 -13.06 -21.24 -39.77
N GLY A 408 -13.26 -20.93 -38.48
CA GLY A 408 -13.31 -21.95 -37.42
C GLY A 408 -12.52 -21.76 -36.12
N THR A 409 -12.00 -20.58 -35.78
CA THR A 409 -11.34 -20.36 -34.48
C THR A 409 -11.83 -19.09 -33.79
N TRP A 410 -12.49 -19.25 -32.63
CA TRP A 410 -12.76 -18.16 -31.71
C TRP A 410 -11.43 -17.77 -31.04
N ARG A 411 -10.88 -16.61 -31.40
CA ARG A 411 -9.79 -15.96 -30.66
C ARG A 411 -10.14 -14.48 -30.57
N THR A 412 -10.44 -14.02 -29.37
CA THR A 412 -10.58 -12.59 -29.04
C THR A 412 -9.20 -11.95 -29.13
N ALA A 413 -8.95 -11.24 -30.23
CA ALA A 413 -7.91 -10.23 -30.30
C ALA A 413 -8.48 -8.96 -29.67
N LEU A 414 -7.84 -8.45 -28.63
CA LEU A 414 -8.09 -7.10 -28.13
C LEU A 414 -6.90 -6.21 -28.44
N ASP A 415 -7.13 -5.22 -29.28
CA ASP A 415 -6.14 -4.22 -29.69
C ASP A 415 -5.76 -3.31 -28.52
N TRP A 416 -4.46 -3.16 -28.26
CA TRP A 416 -3.91 -2.16 -27.35
C TRP A 416 -3.47 -0.94 -28.17
N TYR A 417 -4.18 0.19 -28.04
CA TYR A 417 -3.76 1.45 -28.66
C TYR A 417 -2.78 2.20 -27.74
N VAL A 418 -1.48 2.03 -27.98
CA VAL A 418 -0.43 2.94 -27.46
C VAL A 418 -0.15 3.95 -28.57
N ARG A 419 -0.60 5.21 -28.40
CA ARG A 419 -0.20 6.30 -29.29
C ARG A 419 0.91 7.11 -28.60
N THR A 420 2.14 6.63 -28.70
CA THR A 420 3.33 7.43 -28.39
C THR A 420 3.66 8.30 -29.61
N THR A 421 3.49 9.61 -29.50
CA THR A 421 4.16 10.55 -30.42
C THR A 421 5.54 10.88 -29.86
N PRO A 422 6.59 10.95 -30.71
CA PRO A 422 7.88 11.48 -30.25
C PRO A 422 7.67 12.93 -29.80
N CYS A 423 8.25 13.27 -28.66
CA CYS A 423 8.18 14.62 -28.11
C CYS A 423 9.21 15.53 -28.82
N PRO A 424 8.74 16.58 -29.52
CA PRO A 424 9.44 17.85 -29.46
C PRO A 424 8.46 18.92 -28.94
N CYS A 425 8.69 19.35 -27.71
CA CYS A 425 8.31 20.64 -27.12
C CYS A 425 6.80 21.06 -27.13
N SER A 426 6.24 21.18 -25.92
CA SER A 426 5.08 22.02 -25.49
C SER A 426 3.66 21.41 -25.55
N PRO A 427 2.71 21.90 -24.72
CA PRO A 427 2.03 21.14 -23.67
C PRO A 427 0.74 20.52 -24.16
N ARG A 428 0.54 19.22 -23.93
CA ARG A 428 -0.79 18.60 -24.00
C ARG A 428 -0.87 17.52 -22.95
N ALA A 429 -1.83 17.67 -22.04
CA ALA A 429 -2.28 16.60 -21.14
C ALA A 429 -2.50 15.32 -21.95
N MET A 430 -1.76 14.26 -21.62
CA MET A 430 -2.00 12.93 -22.18
C MET A 430 -3.04 12.23 -21.32
N ARG A 431 -4.23 12.03 -21.88
CA ARG A 431 -5.26 11.18 -21.30
C ARG A 431 -4.99 9.75 -21.73
N MET A 432 -4.40 8.93 -20.86
CA MET A 432 -4.15 7.51 -21.14
C MET A 432 -5.12 6.66 -20.35
N THR A 433 -6.19 6.24 -21.02
CA THR A 433 -7.20 5.34 -20.45
C THR A 433 -6.98 3.95 -21.04
N ILE A 434 -6.50 3.00 -20.23
CA ILE A 434 -6.26 1.61 -20.64
C ILE A 434 -7.36 0.73 -20.04
N TRP A 435 -8.16 0.05 -20.88
CA TRP A 435 -9.13 -0.95 -20.42
C TRP A 435 -9.00 -2.25 -21.22
N SER A 436 -9.10 -3.38 -20.50
CA SER A 436 -9.38 -4.68 -21.09
C SER A 436 -10.90 -4.86 -21.21
N THR A 437 -11.39 -5.31 -22.36
CA THR A 437 -12.77 -5.80 -22.49
C THR A 437 -12.74 -7.33 -22.45
N SER A 438 -13.42 -7.94 -21.47
CA SER A 438 -13.99 -9.28 -21.67
C SER A 438 -15.44 -9.10 -22.12
N ALA A 439 -15.76 -9.58 -23.31
CA ALA A 439 -17.15 -9.76 -23.71
C ALA A 439 -17.67 -11.04 -23.04
N VAL A 440 -18.89 -10.94 -22.48
CA VAL A 440 -19.67 -12.06 -21.91
C VAL A 440 -19.95 -13.13 -22.97
#